data_AF-A0A944KGC8-F1
#
_entry.id   AF-A0A944KGC8-F1
#
_cell.length_a   1.000
_cell.length_b   1.000
_cell.length_c   1.000
_cell.angle_alpha   90.00
_cell.angle_beta   90.00
_cell.angle_gamma   90.00
#
_symmetry.space_group_name_H-M   'P 1'
#
loop_
_entity.id
_entity.type
_entity.pdbx_description
1 polymer ?
#
loop_
_entity_poly.entity_id
_entity_poly.type
_entity_poly.pdbx_seq_one_letter_code
_entity_poly.pdbx_strand_id
1 'polypeptide(L)'
;MSQTPQTPRPALYRKPVPTLWWLKRRAYFVFVLRELSSVFVAWFVVFLLLMVGAIADGSGEYERFQDWSDSWWMIVLNAIALLFVLLHTLTWFNLAPRAMVVRLRGRRVRPGSILALHYVLWALLSAATAWLILS
;
A
#
# COMPACT_ATOMS: atom_id res chain seq x y z
N MET A 1 -45.57 -15.98 49.32
CA MET A 1 -44.85 -15.97 48.03
C MET A 1 -44.23 -14.61 47.83
N SER A 2 -42.97 -14.43 48.24
CA SER A 2 -42.21 -13.19 48.09
C SER A 2 -41.57 -13.18 46.70
N GLN A 3 -42.04 -12.29 45.82
CA GLN A 3 -41.43 -12.10 44.49
C GLN A 3 -40.11 -11.35 44.66
N THR A 4 -39.00 -11.95 44.24
CA THR A 4 -37.70 -11.28 44.18
C THR A 4 -37.70 -10.24 43.05
N PRO A 5 -37.25 -9.01 43.31
CA PRO A 5 -37.25 -7.95 42.30
C PRO A 5 -36.27 -8.30 41.18
N GLN A 6 -36.77 -8.45 39.96
CA GLN A 6 -35.97 -8.65 38.75
C GLN A 6 -35.25 -7.34 38.41
N THR A 7 -33.93 -7.30 38.59
CA THR A 7 -33.11 -6.15 38.20
C THR A 7 -32.97 -6.12 36.66
N PRO A 8 -33.31 -5.00 35.99
CA PRO A 8 -33.13 -4.89 34.54
C PRO A 8 -31.66 -5.08 34.17
N ARG A 9 -31.35 -6.04 33.30
CA ARG A 9 -29.99 -6.19 32.76
C ARG A 9 -29.67 -4.99 31.88
N PRO A 10 -28.51 -4.32 32.06
CA PRO A 10 -28.16 -3.18 31.23
C PRO A 10 -28.08 -3.62 29.77
N ALA A 11 -28.86 -2.96 28.90
CA ALA A 11 -28.80 -3.19 27.47
C ALA A 11 -27.37 -2.90 26.99
N LEU A 12 -26.74 -3.88 26.34
CA LEU A 12 -25.37 -3.75 25.84
C LEU A 12 -25.35 -2.66 24.76
N TYR A 13 -24.82 -1.48 25.11
CA TYR A 13 -24.74 -0.37 24.17
C TYR A 13 -23.75 -0.67 23.05
N ARG A 14 -24.27 -0.90 21.83
CA ARG A 14 -23.47 -1.05 20.61
C ARG A 14 -23.37 0.30 19.92
N LYS A 15 -22.17 0.86 19.86
CA LYS A 15 -21.92 2.09 19.09
C LYS A 15 -21.96 1.76 17.59
N PRO A 16 -22.81 2.44 16.79
CA PRO A 16 -22.81 2.23 15.34
C PRO A 16 -21.47 2.69 14.75
N VAL A 17 -20.84 1.82 13.97
CA VAL A 17 -19.61 2.14 13.24
C VAL A 17 -20.00 2.72 11.87
N PRO A 18 -19.72 4.00 11.58
CA PRO A 18 -20.06 4.60 10.29
C PRO A 18 -19.19 3.99 9.18
N THR A 19 -19.69 3.82 7.95
CA THR A 19 -18.93 3.24 6.81
C THR A 19 -17.64 3.98 6.49
N LEU A 20 -17.56 5.29 6.76
CA LEU A 20 -16.35 6.12 6.62
C LEU A 20 -15.48 6.15 7.89
N TRP A 21 -15.63 5.17 8.79
CA TRP A 21 -14.85 5.05 10.03
C TRP A 21 -13.34 5.08 9.78
N TRP A 22 -12.91 4.52 8.65
CA TRP A 22 -11.50 4.40 8.26
C TRP A 22 -10.83 5.74 7.98
N LEU A 23 -11.59 6.77 7.58
CA LEU A 23 -11.07 8.13 7.36
C LEU A 23 -10.82 8.90 8.67
N LYS A 24 -11.42 8.43 9.78
CA LYS A 24 -11.38 9.11 11.07
C LYS A 24 -10.03 9.01 11.78
N ARG A 25 -9.22 8.00 11.45
CA ARG A 25 -7.90 7.78 12.06
C ARG A 25 -6.88 7.36 11.01
N ARG A 26 -5.72 8.04 11.00
CA ARG A 26 -4.61 7.75 10.06
C ARG A 26 -4.20 6.27 10.05
N ALA A 27 -4.23 5.60 11.19
CA ALA A 27 -3.89 4.18 11.29
C ALA A 27 -4.86 3.27 10.49
N TYR A 28 -6.16 3.58 10.49
CA TYR A 28 -7.16 2.82 9.74
C TYR A 28 -7.10 3.15 8.25
N PHE A 29 -6.88 4.42 7.91
CA PHE A 29 -6.66 4.84 6.54
C PHE A 29 -5.48 4.11 5.89
N VAL A 30 -4.33 4.06 6.57
CA VAL A 30 -3.14 3.33 6.09
C VAL A 30 -3.39 1.82 6.00
N PHE A 31 -4.17 1.25 6.92
CA PHE A 31 -4.56 -0.17 6.85
C PHE A 31 -5.40 -0.47 5.60
N VAL A 32 -6.43 0.34 5.32
CA VAL A 32 -7.29 0.15 4.14
C VAL A 32 -6.49 0.38 2.85
N LEU A 33 -5.64 1.41 2.80
CA LEU A 33 -4.77 1.64 1.65
C LEU A 33 -3.80 0.47 1.39
N ARG A 34 -3.28 -0.16 2.45
CA ARG A 34 -2.42 -1.35 2.34
C ARG A 34 -3.16 -2.56 1.78
N GLU A 35 -4.43 -2.72 2.15
CA GLU A 35 -5.24 -3.82 1.60
C GLU A 35 -5.55 -3.56 0.12
N LEU A 36 -5.94 -2.32 -0.20
CA LEU A 36 -6.21 -1.89 -1.56
C LEU A 36 -4.96 -2.02 -2.45
N SER A 37 -3.77 -1.73 -1.91
CA SER A 37 -2.50 -1.81 -2.64
C SER A 37 -2.20 -3.22 -3.15
N SER A 38 -2.67 -4.27 -2.47
CA SER A 38 -2.48 -5.67 -2.89
C SER A 38 -3.06 -5.93 -4.29
N VAL A 39 -4.23 -5.35 -4.59
CA VAL A 39 -4.88 -5.48 -5.90
C VAL A 39 -4.05 -4.79 -6.99
N PHE A 40 -3.50 -3.61 -6.71
CA PHE A 40 -2.62 -2.89 -7.64
C PHE A 40 -1.29 -3.62 -7.87
N VAL A 41 -0.73 -4.23 -6.82
CA VAL A 41 0.46 -5.08 -6.93
C VAL A 41 0.18 -6.28 -7.84
N ALA A 42 -0.94 -6.96 -7.63
CA ALA A 42 -1.33 -8.10 -8.47
C ALA A 42 -1.49 -7.67 -9.94
N TRP A 43 -2.14 -6.54 -10.20
CA TRP A 43 -2.23 -5.98 -11.55
C TRP A 43 -0.85 -5.68 -12.14
N PHE A 44 0.04 -5.04 -11.38
CA PHE A 44 1.39 -4.71 -11.84
C PHE A 44 2.20 -5.96 -12.22
N VAL A 45 2.08 -7.04 -11.43
CA VAL A 45 2.70 -8.33 -11.76
C VAL A 45 2.12 -8.92 -13.04
N VAL A 46 0.79 -8.89 -13.22
CA VAL A 46 0.15 -9.34 -14.45
C VAL A 46 0.62 -8.52 -15.65
N PHE A 47 0.69 -7.19 -15.52
CA PHE A 47 1.19 -6.30 -16.56
C PHE A 47 2.63 -6.64 -16.97
N LEU A 48 3.52 -6.88 -16.00
CA LEU A 48 4.89 -7.31 -16.26
C LEU A 48 4.95 -8.68 -16.94
N LEU A 49 4.09 -9.63 -16.54
CA LEU A 49 4.02 -10.94 -17.18
C LEU A 49 3.54 -10.85 -18.63
N LEU A 50 2.56 -9.99 -18.92
CA LEU A 50 2.11 -9.72 -20.29
C LEU A 50 3.24 -9.10 -21.12
N MET A 51 4.01 -8.17 -20.55
CA MET A 51 5.17 -7.59 -21.22
C MET A 51 6.24 -8.64 -21.54
N VAL A 52 6.56 -9.52 -20.57
CA VAL A 52 7.52 -10.62 -20.78
C VAL A 52 7.02 -11.61 -21.83
N GLY A 53 5.73 -11.93 -21.83
CA GLY A 53 5.10 -12.78 -22.85
C GLY A 53 5.20 -12.16 -24.24
N ALA A 54 4.88 -10.87 -24.38
CA ALA A 54 4.99 -10.16 -25.65
C ALA A 54 6.44 -10.09 -26.18
N ILE A 55 7.43 -9.96 -25.28
CA ILE A 55 8.85 -10.04 -25.64
C ILE A 55 9.24 -11.44 -26.12
N ALA A 56 8.67 -12.49 -25.53
CA ALA A 56 8.96 -13.88 -25.87
C ALA A 56 8.36 -14.31 -27.22
N ASP A 57 7.20 -13.78 -27.61
CA ASP A 57 6.49 -14.12 -28.86
C ASP A 57 7.03 -13.37 -30.11
N GLY A 58 7.92 -12.40 -29.94
CA GLY A 58 8.64 -11.72 -31.03
C GLY A 58 8.16 -10.30 -31.36
N SER A 59 8.79 -9.66 -32.35
CA SER A 59 8.68 -8.21 -32.59
C SER A 59 7.26 -7.72 -32.93
N GLY A 60 6.45 -8.52 -33.63
CA GLY A 60 5.10 -8.11 -34.06
C GLY A 60 4.06 -8.04 -32.93
N GLU A 61 4.15 -8.94 -31.96
CA GLU A 61 3.26 -8.92 -30.79
C GLU A 61 3.77 -7.95 -29.71
N TYR A 62 5.10 -7.74 -29.65
CA TYR A 62 5.71 -6.69 -28.84
C TYR A 62 5.29 -5.29 -29.27
N GLU A 63 5.34 -4.95 -30.56
CA GLU A 63 4.92 -3.63 -31.07
C GLU A 63 3.45 -3.35 -30.76
N ARG A 64 2.56 -4.35 -30.92
CA ARG A 64 1.14 -4.20 -30.54
C ARG A 64 0.94 -4.00 -29.05
N PHE A 65 1.65 -4.76 -28.23
CA PHE A 65 1.61 -4.59 -26.78
C PHE A 65 2.17 -3.22 -26.37
N GLN A 66 3.20 -2.75 -27.07
CA GLN A 66 3.84 -1.47 -26.84
C GLN A 66 2.92 -0.31 -27.22
N ASP A 67 2.29 -0.32 -28.40
CA ASP A 67 1.29 0.67 -28.81
C ASP A 67 0.11 0.72 -27.83
N TRP A 68 -0.33 -0.44 -27.34
CA TRP A 68 -1.37 -0.51 -26.32
C TRP A 68 -0.88 0.00 -24.96
N SER A 69 0.38 -0.25 -24.59
CA SER A 69 0.94 0.16 -23.30
C SER A 69 1.33 1.64 -23.25
N ASP A 70 1.67 2.22 -24.41
CA ASP A 70 2.16 3.60 -24.55
C ASP A 70 1.05 4.65 -24.45
N SER A 71 -0.22 4.22 -24.44
CA SER A 71 -1.28 5.18 -24.23
C SER A 71 -1.24 5.77 -22.82
N TRP A 72 -1.63 7.05 -22.75
CA TRP A 72 -1.43 7.90 -21.58
C TRP A 72 -2.07 7.33 -20.29
N TRP A 73 -3.19 6.62 -20.42
CA TRP A 73 -3.96 6.10 -19.30
C TRP A 73 -3.34 4.88 -18.56
N MET A 74 -2.51 4.10 -19.22
CA MET A 74 -1.78 2.91 -18.77
C MET A 74 -0.52 3.38 -18.09
N ILE A 75 0.15 4.37 -18.68
CA ILE A 75 1.29 5.04 -18.07
C ILE A 75 0.86 5.59 -16.71
N VAL A 76 -0.28 6.30 -16.65
CA VAL A 76 -0.85 6.81 -15.39
C VAL A 76 -1.22 5.65 -14.44
N LEU A 77 -1.88 4.61 -14.94
CA LEU A 77 -2.30 3.47 -14.10
C LEU A 77 -1.09 2.71 -13.54
N ASN A 78 -0.06 2.44 -14.35
CA ASN A 78 1.17 1.78 -13.94
C ASN A 78 1.98 2.66 -12.98
N ALA A 79 2.02 3.97 -13.17
CA ALA A 79 2.64 4.90 -12.23
C ALA A 79 1.93 4.89 -10.87
N ILE A 80 0.59 4.88 -10.87
CA ILE A 80 -0.22 4.75 -9.65
C ILE A 80 0.02 3.38 -9.00
N ALA A 81 0.04 2.30 -9.79
CA ALA A 81 0.31 0.97 -9.30
C ALA A 81 1.70 0.88 -8.65
N LEU A 82 2.72 1.47 -9.27
CA LEU A 82 4.07 1.57 -8.70
C LEU A 82 4.07 2.32 -7.37
N LEU A 83 3.33 3.44 -7.26
CA LEU A 83 3.19 4.16 -6.00
C LEU A 83 2.51 3.31 -4.91
N PHE A 84 1.48 2.55 -5.27
CA PHE A 84 0.81 1.62 -4.35
C PHE A 84 1.72 0.46 -3.93
N VAL A 85 2.52 -0.09 -4.85
CA VAL A 85 3.54 -1.11 -4.55
C VAL A 85 4.58 -0.56 -3.58
N LEU A 86 5.07 0.66 -3.79
CA LEU A 86 5.97 1.34 -2.86
C LEU A 86 5.32 1.52 -1.49
N LEU A 87 4.09 2.04 -1.43
CA LEU A 87 3.32 2.16 -0.19
C LEU A 87 3.15 0.80 0.52
N HIS A 88 2.87 -0.27 -0.24
CA HIS A 88 2.76 -1.63 0.28
C HIS A 88 4.08 -2.09 0.92
N THR A 89 5.19 -1.94 0.21
CA THR A 89 6.52 -2.32 0.70
C THR A 89 6.94 -1.49 1.92
N LEU A 90 6.71 -0.17 1.91
CA LEU A 90 7.05 0.74 3.02
C LEU A 90 6.21 0.45 4.27
N THR A 91 4.90 0.19 4.11
CA THR A 91 4.05 -0.22 5.23
C THR A 91 4.48 -1.58 5.78
N TRP A 92 4.76 -2.56 4.91
CA TRP A 92 5.31 -3.85 5.32
C TRP A 92 6.64 -3.69 6.08
N PHE A 93 7.56 -2.85 5.59
CA PHE A 93 8.85 -2.57 6.23
C PHE A 93 8.73 -1.82 7.56
N ASN A 94 7.66 -1.05 7.78
CA ASN A 94 7.38 -0.40 9.06
C ASN A 94 6.73 -1.36 10.07
N LEU A 95 6.03 -2.40 9.59
CA LEU A 95 5.43 -3.45 10.39
C LEU A 95 6.41 -4.59 10.72
N ALA A 96 7.32 -4.94 9.81
CA ALA A 96 8.32 -6.01 9.98
C ALA A 96 9.17 -5.88 11.26
N PRO A 97 9.82 -4.73 11.55
CA PRO A 97 10.58 -4.52 12.78
C PRO A 97 9.71 -4.21 14.00
N ARG A 98 8.39 -4.06 13.85
CA ARG A 98 7.45 -3.99 14.98
C ARG A 98 6.93 -5.37 15.39
N ALA A 99 6.82 -6.30 14.44
CA ALA A 99 6.47 -7.69 14.69
C ALA A 99 7.66 -8.49 15.22
N MET A 100 8.88 -8.23 14.73
CA MET A 100 10.10 -8.69 15.38
C MET A 100 10.44 -7.75 16.54
N VAL A 101 10.42 -8.26 17.78
CA VAL A 101 10.89 -7.50 18.96
C VAL A 101 12.41 -7.43 18.91
N VAL A 102 12.98 -6.72 17.94
CA VAL A 102 14.41 -6.43 17.89
C VAL A 102 14.67 -5.26 18.83
N ARG A 103 14.93 -5.57 20.10
CA ARG A 103 15.48 -4.61 21.06
C ARG A 103 16.90 -4.24 20.64
N LEU A 104 17.05 -3.27 19.75
CA LEU A 104 18.36 -2.70 19.47
C LEU A 104 18.80 -1.83 20.66
N ARG A 105 19.67 -2.38 21.51
CA ARG A 105 20.45 -1.66 22.53
C ARG A 105 19.62 -0.80 23.51
N GLY A 106 18.44 -1.27 23.90
CA GLY A 106 17.66 -0.71 25.03
C GLY A 106 17.02 0.67 24.81
N ARG A 107 17.07 1.28 23.63
CA ARG A 107 16.37 2.55 23.36
C ARG A 107 15.37 2.43 22.22
N ARG A 108 14.15 2.97 22.42
CA ARG A 108 13.11 3.09 21.39
C ARG A 108 13.63 4.01 20.28
N VAL A 109 13.81 3.45 19.09
CA VAL A 109 14.20 4.24 17.90
C VAL A 109 13.05 5.19 17.56
N ARG A 110 13.39 6.48 17.44
CA ARG A 110 12.44 7.58 17.28
C ARG A 110 11.72 7.41 15.91
N PRO A 111 10.38 7.42 15.85
CA PRO A 111 9.61 7.20 14.62
C PRO A 111 9.96 8.13 13.45
N GLY A 112 10.62 9.27 13.71
CA GLY A 112 11.02 10.25 12.69
C GLY A 112 12.14 9.78 11.76
N SER A 113 13.02 8.88 12.19
CA SER A 113 14.15 8.42 11.36
C SER A 113 13.69 7.57 10.17
N ILE A 114 12.64 6.77 10.36
CA ILE A 114 12.03 5.94 9.31
C ILE A 114 11.33 6.85 8.29
N LEU A 115 10.63 7.88 8.77
CA LEU A 115 9.95 8.85 7.93
C LEU A 115 10.95 9.65 7.07
N ALA A 116 12.04 10.12 7.68
CA ALA A 116 13.12 10.83 6.97
C ALA A 116 13.78 9.94 5.90
N LEU A 117 14.04 8.67 6.23
CA LEU A 117 14.61 7.73 5.27
C LEU A 117 13.68 7.50 4.08
N HIS A 118 12.37 7.42 4.30
CA HIS A 118 11.39 7.27 3.22
C HIS A 118 11.30 8.50 2.33
N TYR A 119 11.33 9.71 2.90
CA TYR A 119 11.33 10.94 2.11
C TYR A 119 12.63 11.10 1.28
N VAL A 120 13.78 10.73 1.86
CA VAL A 120 15.06 10.73 1.15
C VAL A 120 15.05 9.69 0.03
N LEU A 121 14.56 8.49 0.28
CA LEU A 121 14.45 7.44 -0.74
C LEU A 121 13.50 7.86 -1.86
N TRP A 122 12.37 8.48 -1.54
CA TRP A 122 11.39 8.96 -2.49
C TRP A 122 11.93 10.11 -3.36
N ALA A 123 12.67 11.04 -2.75
CA ALA A 123 13.35 12.11 -3.48
C ALA A 123 14.44 11.56 -4.41
N LEU A 124 15.21 10.58 -3.96
CA LEU A 124 16.24 9.91 -4.77
C LEU A 124 15.64 9.12 -5.94
N LEU A 125 14.58 8.36 -5.70
CA LEU A 125 13.86 7.62 -6.74
C LEU A 125 13.26 8.57 -7.77
N SER A 126 12.62 9.65 -7.32
CA SER A 126 12.05 10.65 -8.23
C SER A 126 13.13 11.35 -9.05
N ALA A 127 14.29 11.65 -8.45
CA ALA A 127 15.42 12.26 -9.16
C ALA A 127 16.07 11.28 -10.15
N ALA A 128 16.23 10.01 -9.77
CA ALA A 128 16.80 8.98 -10.65
C ALA A 128 15.91 8.69 -11.85
N THR A 129 14.60 8.59 -11.65
CA THR A 129 13.63 8.42 -12.76
C THR A 129 13.63 9.64 -13.67
N ALA A 130 13.59 10.85 -13.11
CA ALA A 130 13.66 12.07 -13.90
C ALA A 130 14.96 12.15 -14.71
N TRP A 131 16.09 11.77 -14.11
CA TRP A 131 17.38 11.73 -14.79
C TRP A 131 17.41 10.71 -15.93
N LEU A 132 16.89 9.49 -15.71
CA LEU A 132 16.83 8.43 -16.73
C LEU A 132 15.92 8.80 -17.92
N ILE A 133 14.85 9.58 -17.67
CA ILE A 133 13.94 10.05 -18.72
C ILE A 133 14.56 11.20 -19.53
N LEU A 134 15.39 12.04 -18.88
CA LEU A 134 16.01 13.20 -19.51
C LEU A 134 17.38 12.91 -20.16
N SER A 135 17.97 11.74 -19.87
CA SER A 135 19.23 11.26 -20.45
C SER A 135 19.01 10.49 -21.74
#